data_AF-A0A0R1WM28-F1
#
_entry.id   AF-A0A0R1WM28-F1
#
_cell.length_a   1.000
_cell.length_b   1.000
_cell.length_c   1.000
_cell.angle_alpha   90.00
_cell.angle_beta   90.00
_cell.angle_gamma   90.00
#
_symmetry.space_group_name_H-M   'P 1'
#
loop_
_entity.id
_entity.type
_entity.pdbx_description
1 polymer ?
#
loop_
_entity_poly.entity_id
_entity_poly.type
_entity_poly.pdbx_seq_one_letter_code
_entity_poly.pdbx_strand_id
1 'polypeptide(L)'
;MNILQEILKIANQGIYIFPLQSGSKKQFKNIDYTKATTDEDTIKSWFSCYPNMNVGINLKKSNLICFDIDEHKNTPLLSTLNDLKQRGYDLFKEPVRIETTQNNGIHVYFRLKQDKGQKLTNKINFIDNVDILTDKVVSYPSANYKLVKEVDFKSLPIAPTWMINHANNRTLALRAPHSTNELTKTGKWLEFIKKGALQGERNNFLTAVVGWLFYHLSDPYTVEYWSNLINDNCITPPLPQNEVNSIIKSIYRKEKMKRSKVNE
;
A
#
# COMPACT_ATOMS: atom_id res chain seq x y z
N MET A 1 26.33 22.53 -5.66
CA MET A 1 26.17 21.16 -6.20
C MET A 1 25.76 21.27 -7.65
N ASN A 2 26.38 20.50 -8.55
CA ASN A 2 26.07 20.58 -9.98
C ASN A 2 24.84 19.70 -10.29
N ILE A 3 23.68 20.34 -10.50
CA ILE A 3 22.39 19.70 -10.81
C ILE A 3 22.53 18.69 -11.96
N LEU A 4 23.26 19.03 -13.01
CA LEU A 4 23.46 18.14 -14.17
C LEU A 4 24.23 16.87 -13.78
N GLN A 5 25.27 16.98 -12.95
CA GLN A 5 26.04 15.81 -12.50
C GLN A 5 25.16 14.84 -11.70
N GLU A 6 24.28 15.37 -10.83
CA GLU A 6 23.34 14.57 -10.06
C GLU A 6 22.29 13.88 -10.95
N ILE A 7 21.77 14.59 -11.96
CA ILE A 7 20.83 14.00 -12.94
C ILE A 7 21.51 12.87 -13.72
N LEU A 8 22.76 13.07 -14.17
CA LEU A 8 23.53 12.03 -14.87
C LEU A 8 23.84 10.84 -13.96
N LYS A 9 24.14 11.06 -12.68
CA LYS A 9 24.30 9.99 -11.68
C LYS A 9 23.03 9.13 -11.59
N ILE A 10 21.86 9.75 -11.53
CA ILE A 10 20.56 9.06 -11.49
C ILE A 10 20.33 8.27 -12.79
N ALA A 11 20.56 8.90 -13.95
CA ALA A 11 20.41 8.26 -15.26
C ALA A 11 21.31 7.03 -15.43
N ASN A 12 22.56 7.09 -14.96
CA ASN A 12 23.53 6.00 -14.99
C ASN A 12 23.15 4.80 -14.08
N GLN A 13 22.18 4.99 -13.19
CA GLN A 13 21.55 3.90 -12.46
C GLN A 13 20.42 3.20 -13.24
N GLY A 14 20.17 3.60 -14.50
CA GLY A 14 19.12 3.08 -15.37
C GLY A 14 17.76 3.75 -15.16
N ILE A 15 17.75 4.96 -14.59
CA ILE A 15 16.52 5.70 -14.28
C ILE A 15 16.21 6.66 -15.40
N TYR A 16 15.03 6.50 -15.99
CA TYR A 16 14.58 7.30 -17.12
C TYR A 16 14.07 8.65 -16.62
N ILE A 17 14.76 9.71 -17.00
CA ILE A 17 14.44 11.08 -16.59
C ILE A 17 13.97 11.93 -17.75
N PHE A 18 13.21 12.98 -17.46
CA PHE A 18 12.73 13.97 -18.42
C PHE A 18 12.71 15.37 -17.80
N PRO A 19 12.83 16.42 -18.61
CA PRO A 19 12.93 17.78 -18.12
C PRO A 19 11.55 18.43 -17.96
N LEU A 20 11.40 19.29 -16.97
CA LEU A 20 10.18 20.03 -16.63
C LEU A 20 10.49 21.53 -16.48
N GLN A 21 9.49 22.37 -16.73
CA GLN A 21 9.64 23.82 -16.53
C GLN A 21 10.05 24.13 -15.08
N SER A 22 11.02 25.03 -14.90
CA SER A 22 11.54 25.47 -13.60
C SER A 22 10.41 25.81 -12.62
N GLY A 23 10.47 25.27 -11.40
CA GLY A 23 9.49 25.54 -10.34
C GLY A 23 8.07 25.03 -10.61
N SER A 24 7.87 24.15 -11.61
CA SER A 24 6.55 23.62 -11.95
C SER A 24 6.59 22.11 -12.24
N LYS A 25 5.40 21.50 -12.30
CA LYS A 25 5.18 20.13 -12.77
C LYS A 25 4.82 20.08 -14.28
N LYS A 26 4.94 21.20 -15.02
CA LYS A 26 4.55 21.31 -16.43
C LYS A 26 5.66 20.86 -17.38
N GLN A 27 5.25 20.25 -18.50
CA GLN A 27 6.17 19.81 -19.55
C GLN A 27 7.01 20.96 -20.10
N PHE A 28 8.25 20.65 -20.47
CA PHE A 28 9.11 21.61 -21.15
C PHE A 28 9.01 21.44 -22.66
N LYS A 29 8.56 22.50 -23.35
CA LYS A 29 8.31 22.47 -24.80
C LYS A 29 7.42 21.26 -25.14
N ASN A 30 7.85 20.43 -26.09
CA ASN A 30 7.16 19.21 -26.53
C ASN A 30 7.79 17.94 -25.94
N ILE A 31 8.41 18.04 -24.77
CA ILE A 31 9.03 16.93 -24.06
C ILE A 31 8.16 16.57 -22.86
N ASP A 32 7.44 15.46 -22.98
CA ASP A 32 6.68 14.86 -21.90
C ASP A 32 7.42 13.64 -21.32
N TYR A 33 6.80 13.01 -20.34
CA TYR A 33 7.34 11.83 -19.66
C TYR A 33 7.54 10.61 -20.58
N THR A 34 6.85 10.53 -21.74
CA THR A 34 7.03 9.42 -22.68
C THR A 34 8.41 9.47 -23.33
N LYS A 35 8.98 10.66 -23.47
CA LYS A 35 10.34 10.92 -23.98
C LYS A 35 11.43 10.80 -22.92
N ALA A 36 11.11 10.34 -21.71
CA ALA A 36 12.11 10.08 -20.69
C ALA A 36 13.18 9.12 -21.20
N THR A 37 14.44 9.40 -20.85
CA THR A 37 15.64 8.74 -21.37
C THR A 37 16.70 8.56 -20.28
N THR A 38 17.65 7.67 -20.54
CA THR A 38 18.91 7.52 -19.77
C THR A 38 20.12 7.98 -20.60
N ASP A 39 19.92 8.42 -21.83
CA ASP A 39 20.99 8.86 -22.74
C ASP A 39 21.64 10.16 -22.25
N GLU A 40 22.93 10.11 -21.95
CA GLU A 40 23.63 11.24 -21.33
C GLU A 40 23.65 12.48 -22.23
N ASP A 41 23.83 12.33 -23.54
CA ASP A 41 23.95 13.45 -24.47
C ASP A 41 22.63 14.19 -24.61
N THR A 42 21.52 13.45 -24.70
CA THR A 42 20.18 14.02 -24.66
C THR A 42 19.94 14.79 -23.35
N ILE A 43 20.32 14.21 -22.21
CA ILE A 43 20.16 14.86 -20.89
C ILE A 43 20.99 16.13 -20.79
N LYS A 44 22.28 16.08 -21.19
CA LYS A 44 23.16 17.26 -21.24
C LYS A 44 22.55 18.35 -22.10
N SER A 45 22.00 18.01 -23.27
CA SER A 45 21.34 18.98 -24.16
C SER A 45 20.18 19.73 -23.49
N TRP A 46 19.43 19.07 -22.62
CA TRP A 46 18.30 19.68 -21.92
C TRP A 46 18.73 20.61 -20.80
N PHE A 47 19.64 20.14 -19.94
CA PHE A 47 19.95 20.81 -18.68
C PHE A 47 21.17 21.75 -18.77
N SER A 48 22.04 21.62 -19.77
CA SER A 48 23.14 22.58 -20.00
C SER A 48 22.61 23.95 -20.47
N CYS A 49 21.57 23.98 -21.29
CA CYS A 49 20.94 25.23 -21.74
C CYS A 49 20.02 25.86 -20.70
N TYR A 50 19.47 25.05 -19.79
CA TYR A 50 18.47 25.47 -18.80
C TYR A 50 18.74 24.80 -17.43
N PRO A 51 19.74 25.27 -16.67
CA PRO A 51 20.23 24.58 -15.48
C PRO A 51 19.23 24.54 -14.30
N ASN A 52 18.23 25.42 -14.29
CA ASN A 52 17.23 25.51 -13.22
C ASN A 52 15.96 24.70 -13.49
N MET A 53 15.95 23.88 -14.54
CA MET A 53 14.80 23.04 -14.86
C MET A 53 14.56 21.99 -13.78
N ASN A 54 13.29 21.70 -13.54
CA ASN A 54 12.92 20.55 -12.74
C ASN A 54 13.18 19.27 -13.54
N VAL A 55 13.42 18.18 -12.84
CA VAL A 55 13.57 16.84 -13.39
C VAL A 55 12.41 15.96 -12.92
N GLY A 56 11.84 15.21 -13.85
CA GLY A 56 10.89 14.15 -13.58
C GLY A 56 11.51 12.78 -13.79
N ILE A 57 11.06 11.80 -13.01
CA ILE A 57 11.36 10.38 -13.21
C ILE A 57 10.15 9.72 -13.86
N ASN A 58 10.35 8.97 -14.93
CA ASN A 58 9.36 8.05 -15.46
C ASN A 58 9.45 6.73 -14.68
N LEU A 59 8.54 6.57 -13.71
CA LEU A 59 8.55 5.46 -12.76
C LEU A 59 8.38 4.12 -13.49
N LYS A 60 7.43 4.06 -14.42
CA LYS A 60 7.14 2.86 -15.20
C LYS A 60 8.34 2.37 -16.03
N LYS A 61 8.95 3.26 -16.83
CA LYS A 61 10.15 2.91 -17.62
C LYS A 61 11.34 2.52 -16.74
N SER A 62 11.42 3.10 -15.54
CA SER A 62 12.48 2.85 -14.58
C SER A 62 12.26 1.61 -13.70
N ASN A 63 11.15 0.87 -13.87
CA ASN A 63 10.71 -0.21 -12.98
C ASN A 63 10.66 0.23 -11.50
N LEU A 64 10.15 1.43 -11.26
CA LEU A 64 9.97 1.99 -9.93
C LEU A 64 8.50 2.22 -9.61
N ILE A 65 8.21 2.29 -8.33
CA ILE A 65 6.96 2.79 -7.77
C ILE A 65 7.32 3.79 -6.66
N CYS A 66 6.54 4.86 -6.55
CA CYS A 66 6.78 5.92 -5.57
C CYS A 66 5.58 6.03 -4.65
N PHE A 67 5.84 6.05 -3.35
CA PHE A 67 4.86 6.34 -2.32
C PHE A 67 5.01 7.83 -1.97
N ASP A 68 4.05 8.64 -2.40
CA ASP A 68 4.04 10.09 -2.22
C ASP A 68 3.17 10.44 -1.02
N ILE A 69 3.79 11.00 0.02
CA ILE A 69 3.15 11.31 1.29
C ILE A 69 3.18 12.82 1.46
N ASP A 70 2.03 13.46 1.31
CA ASP A 70 1.91 14.90 1.43
C ASP A 70 1.81 15.34 2.89
N GLU A 71 2.38 16.51 3.17
CA GLU A 71 2.15 17.23 4.42
C GLU A 71 1.12 18.34 4.21
N HIS A 72 0.10 18.38 5.06
CA HIS A 72 -0.92 19.43 5.06
C HIS A 72 -0.99 20.14 6.41
N LYS A 73 -1.43 21.39 6.43
CA LYS A 73 -1.48 22.23 7.64
C LYS A 73 -2.19 21.57 8.84
N ASN A 74 -3.20 20.73 8.57
CA ASN A 74 -4.00 20.06 9.59
C ASN A 74 -3.59 18.59 9.82
N THR A 75 -2.65 18.07 9.01
CA THR A 75 -2.20 16.68 9.08
C THR A 75 -0.69 16.65 8.90
N PRO A 76 0.08 16.75 10.00
CA PRO A 76 1.53 16.70 9.95
C PRO A 76 2.02 15.37 9.36
N LEU A 77 3.16 15.40 8.66
CA LEU A 77 3.73 14.21 8.01
C LEU A 77 3.87 13.02 8.97
N LEU A 78 4.32 13.28 10.20
CA LEU A 78 4.51 12.25 11.23
C LEU A 78 3.20 11.56 11.62
N SER A 79 2.07 12.28 11.57
CA SER A 79 0.75 11.69 11.85
C SER A 79 0.38 10.66 10.78
N THR A 80 0.57 11.02 9.50
CA THR A 80 0.32 10.11 8.36
C THR A 80 1.21 8.88 8.42
N LEU A 81 2.49 9.05 8.77
CA LEU A 81 3.42 7.93 8.95
C LEU A 81 3.02 6.98 10.09
N ASN A 82 2.52 7.54 11.20
CA ASN A 82 2.03 6.74 12.33
C ASN A 82 0.75 5.97 11.96
N ASP A 83 -0.18 6.58 11.23
CA ASP A 83 -1.40 5.92 10.75
C ASP A 83 -1.08 4.77 9.79
N LEU A 84 -0.17 4.99 8.83
CA LEU A 84 0.34 3.95 7.94
C LEU A 84 0.90 2.76 8.73
N LYS A 85 1.75 3.03 9.73
CA LYS A 85 2.32 1.99 10.58
C LYS A 85 1.26 1.23 11.38
N GLN A 86 0.28 1.93 11.96
CA GLN A 86 -0.82 1.29 12.70
C GLN A 86 -1.70 0.40 11.82
N ARG A 87 -1.86 0.77 10.54
CA ARG A 87 -2.57 -0.04 9.54
C ARG A 87 -1.75 -1.20 8.97
N GLY A 88 -0.50 -1.37 9.41
CA GLY A 88 0.40 -2.43 8.94
C GLY A 88 1.15 -2.12 7.65
N TYR A 89 1.12 -0.88 7.17
CA TYR A 89 1.90 -0.43 6.01
C TYR A 89 3.28 0.06 6.45
N ASP A 90 4.18 -0.88 6.75
CA ASP A 90 5.55 -0.57 7.13
C ASP A 90 6.43 -0.29 5.90
N LEU A 91 6.66 1.00 5.61
CA LEU A 91 7.50 1.47 4.52
C LEU A 91 9.01 1.33 4.80
N PHE A 92 9.41 1.25 6.07
CA PHE A 92 10.80 1.44 6.49
C PHE A 92 11.45 0.17 7.03
N LYS A 93 10.83 -0.99 6.79
CA LYS A 93 11.38 -2.31 7.12
C LYS A 93 12.75 -2.56 6.49
N GLU A 94 12.97 -2.01 5.30
CA GLU A 94 14.24 -2.09 4.57
C GLU A 94 14.75 -0.67 4.22
N PRO A 95 16.06 -0.50 3.94
CA PRO A 95 16.61 0.78 3.52
C PRO A 95 15.99 1.29 2.21
N VAL A 96 15.21 2.35 2.30
CA VAL A 96 14.57 3.03 1.17
C VAL A 96 15.22 4.38 0.89
N ARG A 97 15.11 4.86 -0.36
CA ARG A 97 15.44 6.23 -0.75
C ARG A 97 14.29 7.17 -0.38
N ILE A 98 14.62 8.30 0.25
CA ILE A 98 13.64 9.30 0.69
C ILE A 98 14.10 10.68 0.25
N GLU A 99 13.20 11.45 -0.35
CA GLU A 99 13.40 12.87 -0.66
C GLU A 99 12.19 13.69 -0.20
N THR A 100 12.41 14.94 0.18
CA THR A 100 11.32 15.88 0.45
C THR A 100 10.69 16.39 -0.83
N THR A 101 9.40 16.68 -0.80
CA THR A 101 8.66 17.33 -1.88
C THR A 101 8.63 18.85 -1.70
N GLN A 102 8.09 19.55 -2.69
CA GLN A 102 7.95 21.01 -2.66
C GLN A 102 7.14 21.53 -1.45
N ASN A 103 6.22 20.71 -0.93
CA ASN A 103 5.30 21.08 0.17
C ASN A 103 5.64 20.35 1.47
N ASN A 104 6.91 20.02 1.72
CA ASN A 104 7.40 19.31 2.92
C ASN A 104 6.91 17.86 3.10
N GLY A 105 6.13 17.32 2.16
CA GLY A 105 5.89 15.89 2.05
C GLY A 105 7.15 15.10 1.71
N ILE A 106 7.02 13.79 1.51
CA ILE A 106 8.12 12.92 1.09
C ILE A 106 7.74 11.98 -0.04
N HIS A 107 8.72 11.69 -0.90
CA HIS A 107 8.68 10.54 -1.79
C HIS A 107 9.49 9.40 -1.21
N VAL A 108 8.93 8.19 -1.23
CA VAL A 108 9.61 6.94 -0.87
C VAL A 108 9.60 6.00 -2.06
N TYR A 109 10.77 5.58 -2.52
CA TYR A 109 10.92 4.79 -3.76
C TYR A 109 11.14 3.31 -3.48
N PHE A 110 10.52 2.46 -4.31
CA PHE A 110 10.71 1.01 -4.33
C PHE A 110 10.90 0.50 -5.77
N ARG A 111 11.59 -0.64 -5.91
CA ARG A 111 11.70 -1.33 -7.19
C ARG A 111 10.49 -2.23 -7.45
N LEU A 112 10.08 -2.34 -8.69
CA LEU A 112 9.13 -3.35 -9.14
C LEU A 112 9.88 -4.64 -9.50
N LYS A 113 9.36 -5.78 -9.07
CA LYS A 113 9.77 -7.08 -9.62
C LYS A 113 9.25 -7.13 -11.06
N GLN A 114 10.11 -7.35 -12.03
CA GLN A 114 9.71 -7.37 -13.44
C GLN A 114 8.64 -8.45 -13.67
N ASP A 115 7.39 -8.03 -13.83
CA ASP A 115 6.30 -8.88 -14.27
C ASP A 115 5.70 -8.25 -15.54
N LYS A 116 5.96 -8.88 -16.68
CA LYS A 116 5.65 -8.36 -18.01
C LYS A 116 4.15 -8.18 -18.26
N GLY A 117 3.28 -8.70 -17.39
CA GLY A 117 1.82 -8.61 -17.53
C GLY A 117 1.12 -7.66 -16.56
N GLN A 118 1.82 -7.05 -15.60
CA GLN A 118 1.15 -6.28 -14.54
C GLN A 118 0.90 -4.82 -14.97
N LYS A 119 -0.36 -4.47 -15.20
CA LYS A 119 -0.77 -3.09 -15.50
C LYS A 119 -1.05 -2.34 -14.19
N LEU A 120 -0.02 -1.70 -13.66
CA LEU A 120 -0.15 -0.79 -12.52
C LEU A 120 -0.64 0.58 -12.99
N THR A 121 -1.35 1.26 -12.10
CA THR A 121 -1.88 2.61 -12.29
C THR A 121 -1.76 3.38 -10.99
N ASN A 122 -1.70 4.70 -11.06
CA ASN A 122 -1.68 5.53 -9.87
C ASN A 122 -2.90 5.24 -8.99
N LYS A 123 -2.68 5.07 -7.70
CA LYS A 123 -3.73 5.03 -6.70
C LYS A 123 -3.69 6.34 -5.94
N ILE A 124 -4.51 7.28 -6.39
CA ILE A 124 -4.69 8.58 -5.75
C ILE A 124 -5.56 8.41 -4.51
N ASN A 125 -5.21 9.10 -3.43
CA ASN A 125 -5.84 9.01 -2.12
C ASN A 125 -5.97 7.55 -1.66
N PHE A 126 -4.84 6.81 -1.69
CA PHE A 126 -4.77 5.46 -1.15
C PHE A 126 -5.22 5.45 0.31
N ILE A 127 -4.68 6.41 1.06
CA ILE A 127 -5.16 6.91 2.35
C ILE A 127 -5.09 8.45 2.23
N ASP A 128 -5.80 9.16 3.09
CA ASP A 128 -5.73 10.62 3.13
C ASP A 128 -4.27 11.10 3.18
N ASN A 129 -3.92 11.97 2.23
CA ASN A 129 -2.58 12.55 2.03
C ASN A 129 -1.51 11.55 1.56
N VAL A 130 -1.93 10.40 1.00
CA VAL A 130 -1.01 9.37 0.51
C VAL A 130 -1.43 8.90 -0.88
N ASP A 131 -0.53 9.05 -1.83
CA ASP A 131 -0.66 8.57 -3.20
C ASP A 131 0.34 7.45 -3.49
N ILE A 132 -0.08 6.47 -4.30
CA ILE A 132 0.82 5.48 -4.91
C ILE A 132 0.99 5.84 -6.38
N LEU A 133 2.19 6.29 -6.75
CA LEU A 133 2.51 6.74 -8.10
C LEU A 133 3.29 5.67 -8.86
N THR A 134 2.87 5.43 -10.09
CA THR A 134 3.41 4.37 -10.99
C THR A 134 3.81 4.92 -12.36
N ASP A 135 3.31 6.09 -12.75
CA ASP A 135 3.60 6.69 -14.05
C ASP A 135 4.86 7.58 -14.01
N LYS A 136 4.79 8.68 -13.26
CA LYS A 136 5.85 9.69 -13.18
C LYS A 136 5.76 10.51 -11.90
N VAL A 137 6.87 11.13 -11.52
CA VAL A 137 6.96 12.05 -10.38
C VAL A 137 8.04 13.10 -10.63
N VAL A 138 7.92 14.29 -10.03
CA VAL A 138 9.02 15.27 -9.98
C VAL A 138 9.99 14.84 -8.89
N SER A 139 11.29 14.90 -9.11
CA SER A 139 12.25 14.34 -8.16
C SER A 139 13.44 15.26 -7.92
N TYR A 140 14.21 14.97 -6.87
CA TYR A 140 15.54 15.55 -6.69
C TYR A 140 16.40 15.32 -7.96
N PRO A 141 17.25 16.28 -8.37
CA PRO A 141 17.60 17.55 -7.73
C PRO A 141 16.77 18.77 -8.15
N SER A 142 15.47 18.61 -8.45
CA SER A 142 14.57 19.76 -8.72
C SER A 142 14.54 20.78 -7.57
N ALA A 143 14.20 22.03 -7.89
CA ALA A 143 14.06 23.08 -6.87
C ALA A 143 13.04 22.68 -5.78
N ASN A 144 13.42 22.86 -4.51
CA ASN A 144 12.65 22.47 -3.32
C ASN A 144 12.49 20.95 -3.09
N TYR A 145 13.13 20.09 -3.89
CA TYR A 145 13.25 18.66 -3.60
C TYR A 145 14.63 18.39 -3.03
N LYS A 146 14.70 17.76 -1.85
CA LYS A 146 15.96 17.51 -1.14
C LYS A 146 16.08 16.04 -0.78
N LEU A 147 17.24 15.46 -1.03
CA LEU A 147 17.52 14.09 -0.63
C LEU A 147 17.65 14.02 0.90
N VAL A 148 16.80 13.23 1.55
CA VAL A 148 16.81 13.00 3.00
C VAL A 148 17.61 11.75 3.33
N LYS A 149 17.41 10.70 2.53
CA LYS A 149 18.12 9.43 2.66
C LYS A 149 18.52 8.94 1.28
N GLU A 150 19.82 8.85 1.06
CA GLU A 150 20.37 8.30 -0.17
C GLU A 150 20.45 6.79 -0.09
N VAL A 151 19.78 6.14 -1.05
CA VAL A 151 19.96 4.74 -1.40
C VAL A 151 19.99 4.71 -2.94
N ASP A 152 20.93 3.95 -3.50
CA ASP A 152 20.99 3.75 -4.94
C ASP A 152 19.72 3.06 -5.44
N PHE A 153 19.16 3.55 -6.53
CA PHE A 153 17.95 3.01 -7.14
C PHE A 153 18.08 1.52 -7.50
N LYS A 154 19.29 1.06 -7.85
CA LYS A 154 19.58 -0.35 -8.12
C LYS A 154 19.47 -1.24 -6.88
N SER A 155 19.70 -0.67 -5.69
CA SER A 155 19.73 -1.36 -4.40
C SER A 155 18.45 -1.19 -3.60
N LEU A 156 17.44 -0.50 -4.15
CA LEU A 156 16.15 -0.33 -3.48
C LEU A 156 15.45 -1.68 -3.25
N PRO A 157 14.71 -1.81 -2.14
CA PRO A 157 13.91 -2.99 -1.88
C PRO A 157 12.81 -3.13 -2.93
N ILE A 158 12.38 -4.38 -3.14
CA ILE A 158 11.20 -4.67 -3.95
C ILE A 158 9.97 -4.12 -3.22
N ALA A 159 9.08 -3.48 -3.97
CA ALA A 159 7.82 -2.95 -3.45
C ALA A 159 7.03 -4.05 -2.72
N PRO A 160 6.54 -3.78 -1.50
CA PRO A 160 5.72 -4.73 -0.77
C PRO A 160 4.50 -5.17 -1.56
N THR A 161 4.07 -6.43 -1.39
CA THR A 161 2.93 -7.00 -2.13
C THR A 161 1.65 -6.19 -1.95
N TRP A 162 1.41 -5.63 -0.75
CA TRP A 162 0.25 -4.79 -0.50
C TRP A 162 0.23 -3.54 -1.40
N MET A 163 1.39 -2.91 -1.62
CA MET A 163 1.51 -1.72 -2.46
C MET A 163 1.18 -2.05 -3.91
N ILE A 164 1.72 -3.18 -4.39
CA ILE A 164 1.43 -3.71 -5.72
C ILE A 164 -0.06 -4.01 -5.87
N ASN A 165 -0.70 -4.63 -4.88
CA ASN A 165 -2.12 -4.97 -4.93
C ASN A 165 -3.00 -3.72 -5.02
N HIS A 166 -2.65 -2.63 -4.32
CA HIS A 166 -3.40 -1.37 -4.38
C HIS A 166 -3.17 -0.59 -5.69
N ALA A 167 -1.97 -0.65 -6.25
CA ALA A 167 -1.65 -0.03 -7.54
C ALA A 167 -2.18 -0.84 -8.74
N ASN A 168 -2.46 -2.13 -8.53
CA ASN A 168 -3.03 -2.99 -9.55
C ASN A 168 -4.54 -2.72 -9.65
N ASN A 169 -4.93 -1.91 -10.63
CA ASN A 169 -6.33 -1.67 -11.02
C ASN A 169 -6.99 -2.89 -11.68
N ARG A 170 -6.60 -4.12 -11.31
CA ARG A 170 -7.59 -5.18 -11.23
C ARG A 170 -8.55 -4.79 -10.11
N THR A 171 -9.48 -3.88 -10.41
CA THR A 171 -10.87 -4.19 -10.08
C THR A 171 -10.98 -5.64 -10.55
N LEU A 172 -11.18 -6.59 -9.63
CA LEU A 172 -11.81 -7.82 -10.05
C LEU A 172 -12.92 -7.34 -10.96
N ALA A 173 -12.87 -7.65 -12.25
CA ALA A 173 -14.04 -7.57 -13.08
C ALA A 173 -14.96 -8.62 -12.49
N LEU A 174 -15.52 -8.30 -11.32
CA LEU A 174 -16.63 -8.97 -10.70
C LEU A 174 -17.64 -8.78 -11.81
N ARG A 175 -17.85 -9.86 -12.59
CA ARG A 175 -19.08 -10.00 -13.33
C ARG A 175 -20.17 -9.58 -12.34
N ALA A 176 -21.10 -8.73 -12.79
CA ALA A 176 -22.26 -8.39 -11.99
C ALA A 176 -22.69 -9.66 -11.24
N PRO A 177 -22.89 -9.59 -9.90
CA PRO A 177 -23.13 -10.78 -9.10
C PRO A 177 -24.12 -11.66 -9.85
N HIS A 178 -23.80 -12.95 -10.04
CA HIS A 178 -24.70 -13.87 -10.74
C HIS A 178 -26.09 -13.70 -10.13
N SER A 179 -26.97 -12.97 -10.83
CA SER A 179 -28.13 -12.32 -10.22
C SER A 179 -29.31 -13.28 -10.07
N THR A 180 -29.03 -14.54 -9.75
CA THR A 180 -30.02 -15.60 -9.67
C THR A 180 -29.73 -16.68 -8.63
N ASN A 181 -28.53 -16.73 -8.03
CA ASN A 181 -28.22 -17.78 -7.05
C ASN A 181 -28.27 -17.24 -5.62
N GLU A 182 -29.12 -17.84 -4.78
CA GLU A 182 -29.08 -17.63 -3.34
C GLU A 182 -27.68 -17.89 -2.79
N LEU A 183 -27.22 -17.04 -1.87
CA LEU A 183 -25.95 -17.23 -1.19
C LEU A 183 -25.87 -18.62 -0.54
N THR A 184 -24.75 -19.31 -0.72
CA THR A 184 -24.45 -20.54 0.03
C THR A 184 -24.43 -20.23 1.53
N LYS A 185 -24.61 -21.27 2.37
CA LYS A 185 -24.51 -21.11 3.83
C LYS A 185 -23.20 -20.45 4.25
N THR A 186 -22.08 -20.85 3.66
CA THR A 186 -20.76 -20.23 3.90
C THR A 186 -20.72 -18.78 3.44
N GLY A 187 -21.30 -18.45 2.28
CA GLY A 187 -21.38 -17.08 1.78
C GLY A 187 -22.13 -16.15 2.75
N LYS A 188 -23.28 -16.59 3.27
CA LYS A 188 -24.06 -15.86 4.28
C LYS A 188 -23.23 -15.59 5.55
N TRP A 189 -22.43 -16.56 5.98
CA TRP A 189 -21.54 -16.39 7.15
C TRP A 189 -20.41 -15.41 6.90
N LEU A 190 -19.78 -15.42 5.72
CA LEU A 190 -18.74 -14.45 5.38
C LEU A 190 -19.29 -13.02 5.33
N GLU A 191 -20.49 -12.82 4.79
CA GLU A 191 -21.17 -11.52 4.82
C GLU A 191 -21.55 -11.10 6.24
N PHE A 192 -22.03 -12.03 7.07
CA PHE A 192 -22.31 -11.78 8.48
C PHE A 192 -21.06 -11.35 9.25
N ILE A 193 -19.93 -12.05 9.08
CA ILE A 193 -18.66 -11.71 9.71
C ILE A 193 -18.19 -10.32 9.26
N LYS A 194 -18.26 -10.04 7.95
CA LYS A 194 -17.89 -8.73 7.38
C LYS A 194 -18.75 -7.60 7.96
N LYS A 195 -20.04 -7.82 8.18
CA LYS A 195 -20.95 -6.82 8.78
C LYS A 195 -20.50 -6.44 10.19
N GLY A 196 -19.95 -7.39 10.94
CA GLY A 196 -19.44 -7.14 12.28
C GLY A 196 -20.52 -6.90 13.32
N ALA A 197 -20.12 -6.40 14.49
CA ALA A 197 -21.02 -6.09 15.59
C ALA A 197 -20.63 -4.83 16.37
N LEU A 198 -21.65 -4.08 16.79
CA LEU A 198 -21.51 -2.89 17.62
C LEU A 198 -21.81 -3.20 19.11
N GLN A 199 -21.58 -2.20 19.98
CA GLN A 199 -21.86 -2.29 21.41
C GLN A 199 -23.31 -2.77 21.66
N GLY A 200 -23.46 -3.77 22.53
CA GLY A 200 -24.73 -4.45 22.80
C GLY A 200 -24.86 -5.82 22.10
N GLU A 201 -24.23 -6.02 20.94
CA GLU A 201 -24.34 -7.27 20.16
C GLU A 201 -23.05 -8.11 20.12
N ARG A 202 -21.93 -7.51 20.53
CA ARG A 202 -20.56 -8.06 20.41
C ARG A 202 -20.40 -9.50 20.89
N ASN A 203 -20.87 -9.81 22.10
CA ASN A 203 -20.72 -11.14 22.69
C ASN A 203 -21.54 -12.20 21.94
N ASN A 204 -22.77 -11.85 21.56
CA ASN A 204 -23.64 -12.75 20.81
C ASN A 204 -23.07 -13.01 19.41
N PHE A 205 -22.56 -11.96 18.76
CA PHE A 205 -21.87 -12.05 17.48
C PHE A 205 -20.65 -12.96 17.55
N LEU A 206 -19.71 -12.69 18.46
CA LEU A 206 -18.48 -13.48 18.55
C LEU A 206 -18.80 -14.93 18.94
N THR A 207 -19.76 -15.16 19.83
CA THR A 207 -20.24 -16.51 20.18
C THR A 207 -20.74 -17.27 18.96
N ALA A 208 -21.53 -16.61 18.10
CA ALA A 208 -22.06 -17.22 16.88
C ALA A 208 -20.93 -17.57 15.90
N VAL A 209 -19.99 -16.64 15.68
CA VAL A 209 -18.83 -16.82 14.80
C VAL A 209 -17.93 -17.96 15.29
N VAL A 210 -17.60 -17.99 16.58
CA VAL A 210 -16.75 -19.04 17.17
C VAL A 210 -17.42 -20.42 17.05
N GLY A 211 -18.73 -20.51 17.25
CA GLY A 211 -19.49 -21.75 17.02
C GLY A 211 -19.39 -22.22 15.57
N TRP A 212 -19.54 -21.29 14.63
CA TRP A 212 -19.39 -21.58 13.20
C TRP A 212 -17.96 -22.03 12.85
N LEU A 213 -16.93 -21.41 13.44
CA LEU A 213 -15.53 -21.81 13.26
C LEU A 213 -15.30 -23.25 13.76
N PHE A 214 -15.76 -23.61 14.95
CA PHE A 214 -15.61 -24.98 15.47
C PHE A 214 -16.41 -26.04 14.69
N TYR A 215 -17.48 -25.63 14.00
CA TYR A 215 -18.21 -26.53 13.11
C TYR A 215 -17.39 -26.87 11.85
N HIS A 216 -16.58 -25.93 11.35
CA HIS A 216 -15.82 -26.11 10.11
C HIS A 216 -14.34 -26.44 10.30
N LEU A 217 -13.78 -26.17 11.48
CA LEU A 217 -12.35 -26.32 11.76
C LEU A 217 -12.13 -27.36 12.87
N SER A 218 -11.10 -28.18 12.70
CA SER A 218 -10.74 -29.23 13.66
C SER A 218 -9.70 -28.78 14.68
N ASP A 219 -8.86 -27.80 14.33
CA ASP A 219 -7.77 -27.31 15.18
C ASP A 219 -8.22 -26.12 16.04
N PRO A 220 -8.22 -26.24 17.39
CA PRO A 220 -8.60 -25.16 18.29
C PRO A 220 -7.70 -23.94 18.21
N TYR A 221 -6.41 -24.09 17.86
CA TYR A 221 -5.49 -22.97 17.73
C TYR A 221 -5.83 -22.11 16.51
N THR A 222 -6.20 -22.74 15.40
CA THR A 222 -6.73 -22.05 14.22
C THR A 222 -8.03 -21.30 14.57
N VAL A 223 -8.92 -21.89 15.36
CA VAL A 223 -10.15 -21.20 15.82
C VAL A 223 -9.82 -19.99 16.68
N GLU A 224 -8.90 -20.12 17.63
CA GLU A 224 -8.45 -19.01 18.48
C GLU A 224 -7.85 -17.87 17.64
N TYR A 225 -6.99 -18.18 16.68
CA TYR A 225 -6.41 -17.20 15.77
C TYR A 225 -7.48 -16.40 15.02
N TRP A 226 -8.43 -17.08 14.37
CA TRP A 226 -9.49 -16.41 13.62
C TRP A 226 -10.44 -15.61 14.52
N SER A 227 -10.72 -16.11 15.73
CA SER A 227 -11.59 -15.42 16.68
C SER A 227 -11.01 -14.07 17.12
N ASN A 228 -9.70 -14.03 17.39
CA ASN A 228 -9.00 -12.79 17.73
C ASN A 228 -8.96 -11.83 16.54
N LEU A 229 -8.62 -12.32 15.35
CA LEU A 229 -8.59 -11.49 14.14
C LEU A 229 -9.96 -10.85 13.86
N ILE A 230 -11.06 -11.60 14.03
CA ILE A 230 -12.42 -11.09 13.83
C ILE A 230 -12.81 -10.09 14.94
N ASN A 231 -12.42 -10.33 16.19
CA ASN A 231 -12.66 -9.38 17.27
C ASN A 231 -12.00 -8.02 17.00
N ASP A 232 -10.76 -8.04 16.54
CA ASP A 232 -9.98 -6.81 16.33
C ASP A 232 -10.46 -6.02 15.11
N ASN A 233 -10.98 -6.70 14.08
CA ASN A 233 -11.27 -6.08 12.78
C ASN A 233 -12.77 -5.93 12.47
N CYS A 234 -13.65 -6.64 13.17
CA CYS A 234 -15.08 -6.68 12.87
C CYS A 234 -15.98 -6.32 14.07
N ILE A 235 -15.42 -6.09 15.28
CA ILE A 235 -16.21 -5.74 16.47
C ILE A 235 -15.81 -4.34 16.95
N THR A 236 -16.80 -3.49 17.24
CA THR A 236 -16.55 -2.11 17.69
C THR A 236 -17.38 -1.74 18.94
N PRO A 237 -16.74 -1.40 20.08
CA PRO A 237 -15.31 -1.57 20.36
C PRO A 237 -14.96 -3.07 20.53
N PRO A 238 -13.70 -3.50 20.27
CA PRO A 238 -13.30 -4.88 20.48
C PRO A 238 -13.60 -5.37 21.90
N LEU A 239 -13.85 -6.68 22.04
CA LEU A 239 -13.98 -7.31 23.35
C LEU A 239 -12.60 -7.44 24.00
N PRO A 240 -12.49 -7.26 25.33
CA PRO A 240 -11.30 -7.59 26.09
C PRO A 240 -10.85 -9.05 25.90
N GLN A 241 -9.54 -9.29 25.90
CA GLN A 241 -8.96 -10.62 25.61
C GLN A 241 -9.48 -11.74 26.52
N ASN A 242 -9.71 -11.44 27.80
CA ASN A 242 -10.26 -12.39 28.76
C ASN A 242 -11.69 -12.82 28.40
N GLU A 243 -12.50 -11.91 27.84
CA GLU A 243 -13.86 -12.20 27.38
C GLU A 243 -13.84 -13.06 26.11
N VAL A 244 -12.98 -12.73 25.14
CA VAL A 244 -12.74 -13.54 23.93
C VAL A 244 -12.33 -14.97 24.31
N ASN A 245 -11.33 -15.11 25.18
CA ASN A 245 -10.84 -16.41 25.64
C ASN A 245 -11.93 -17.20 26.37
N SER A 246 -12.81 -16.53 27.11
CA SER A 246 -13.92 -17.17 27.82
C SER A 246 -14.97 -17.72 26.85
N ILE A 247 -15.30 -16.97 25.80
CA ILE A 247 -16.23 -17.41 24.74
C ILE A 247 -15.67 -18.65 24.02
N ILE A 248 -14.41 -18.60 23.58
CA ILE A 248 -13.74 -19.72 22.89
C ILE A 248 -13.76 -20.98 23.76
N LYS A 249 -13.36 -20.88 25.03
CA LYS A 249 -13.34 -22.01 25.97
C LYS A 249 -14.74 -22.59 26.21
N SER A 250 -15.75 -21.73 26.34
CA SER A 250 -17.14 -22.15 26.55
C SER A 250 -17.66 -22.97 25.38
N ILE A 251 -17.43 -22.50 24.16
CA ILE A 251 -17.90 -23.19 22.94
C ILE A 251 -17.10 -24.47 22.69
N TYR A 252 -15.78 -24.43 22.85
CA TYR A 252 -14.93 -25.61 22.70
C TYR A 252 -15.39 -26.78 23.59
N ARG A 253 -15.74 -26.50 24.85
CA ARG A 253 -16.28 -27.52 25.77
C ARG A 253 -17.59 -28.12 25.26
N LYS A 254 -18.52 -27.29 24.78
CA LYS A 254 -19.80 -27.74 24.22
C LYS A 254 -19.60 -28.60 22.97
N GLU A 255 -18.69 -28.21 22.08
CA GLU A 255 -18.41 -28.96 20.84
C GLU A 255 -17.69 -30.28 21.11
N LYS A 256 -16.77 -30.32 22.08
CA LYS A 256 -16.13 -31.57 22.53
C LYS A 256 -17.16 -32.58 23.06
N MET A 257 -18.12 -32.13 23.86
CA MET A 257 -19.19 -32.99 24.39
C MET A 257 -20.16 -33.50 23.32
N LYS A 258 -20.41 -32.72 22.25
CA LYS A 258 -21.23 -33.18 21.11
C LYS A 258 -20.52 -34.28 20.33
N ARG A 259 -19.22 -34.09 20.03
CA ARG A 259 -18.43 -35.05 19.25
C ARG A 259 -18.24 -36.37 19.99
N SER A 260 -18.14 -36.37 21.33
CA SER A 260 -18.07 -37.61 22.10
C SER A 260 -19.36 -38.44 22.06
N LYS A 261 -20.53 -37.80 21.95
CA LYS A 261 -21.84 -38.48 21.88
C LYS A 261 -22.21 -39.02 20.50
N VAL A 262 -21.51 -38.60 19.45
CA VAL A 262 -21.73 -39.07 18.06
C VAL A 262 -20.87 -40.31 17.77
N ASN A 263 -19.86 -40.58 18.62
CA ASN A 263 -18.96 -41.72 18.51
C ASN A 263 -19.31 -42.88 19.47
N GLU A 264 -20.45 -42.78 20.17
CA GLU A 264 -21.12 -43.86 20.92
C GLU A 264 -22.35 -44.34 20.12
#